data_AF-A0A3M2BD41-F1
#
_entry.id   AF-A0A3M2BD41-F1
#
_cell.length_a   1.000
_cell.length_b   1.000
_cell.length_c   1.000
_cell.angle_alpha   90.00
_cell.angle_beta   90.00
_cell.angle_gamma   90.00
#
_symmetry.space_group_name_H-M   'P 1'
#
loop_
_entity.id
_entity.type
_entity.pdbx_description
1 polymer ?
#
loop_
_entity_poly.entity_id
_entity_poly.type
_entity_poly.pdbx_seq_one_letter_code
_entity_poly.pdbx_strand_id
1 'polypeptide(L)'
;EELLPGLFGVDVGWDFHFEDGSDTPQLRQVTVQQVFISPSLVGVLEGATDPIFGVGAPGVWTLTFDPSNPEAVHQHIIFATDTLPTEANPLVFQFRLVNATAWDGTALTDSGVYTLEFVPEPASLLALGAGLVGLVGLRRRMEGRV
;
A
#
# COMPACT_ATOMS: atom_id res chain seq x y z
N GLU A 1 -0.24 7.09 -7.82
CA GLU A 1 -0.80 8.43 -8.12
C GLU A 1 0.33 9.46 -8.14
N GLU A 2 0.16 10.60 -8.82
CA GLU A 2 1.10 11.72 -8.73
C GLU A 2 0.77 12.55 -7.47
N LEU A 3 1.72 12.66 -6.53
CA LEU A 3 1.54 13.38 -5.26
C LEU A 3 1.88 14.87 -5.40
N LEU A 4 2.90 15.18 -6.18
CA LEU A 4 3.38 16.51 -6.55
C LEU A 4 3.93 16.44 -7.98
N PRO A 5 4.10 17.57 -8.69
CA PRO A 5 4.69 17.56 -10.03
C PRO A 5 6.01 16.78 -10.09
N GLY A 6 5.99 15.63 -10.77
CA GLY A 6 7.16 14.73 -10.90
C GLY A 6 7.48 13.85 -9.69
N LEU A 7 6.61 13.81 -8.67
CA LEU A 7 6.70 12.89 -7.53
C LEU A 7 5.49 11.95 -7.57
N PHE A 8 5.76 10.66 -7.72
CA PHE A 8 4.74 9.63 -7.72
C PHE A 8 4.78 8.89 -6.40
N GLY A 9 3.62 8.49 -5.92
CA GLY A 9 3.55 7.66 -4.74
C GLY A 9 2.28 6.84 -4.64
N VAL A 10 2.31 5.99 -3.63
CA VAL A 10 1.25 5.06 -3.28
C VAL A 10 1.25 4.92 -1.77
N ASP A 11 0.04 4.92 -1.24
CA ASP A 11 -0.20 4.75 0.17
C ASP A 11 -0.48 3.26 0.46
N VAL A 12 0.25 2.70 1.41
CA VAL A 12 0.12 1.31 1.83
C VAL A 12 -0.22 1.28 3.32
N GLY A 13 -1.47 0.91 3.62
CA GLY A 13 -1.93 0.67 4.98
C GLY A 13 -1.43 -0.67 5.53
N TRP A 14 -1.01 -0.65 6.79
CA TRP A 14 -0.56 -1.80 7.56
C TRP A 14 -1.41 -1.94 8.81
N ASP A 15 -1.91 -3.15 9.02
CA ASP A 15 -2.91 -3.44 10.03
C ASP A 15 -2.63 -4.73 10.78
N PHE A 16 -3.04 -4.76 12.04
CA PHE A 16 -3.29 -6.02 12.70
C PHE A 16 -4.69 -6.53 12.38
N HIS A 17 -4.76 -7.81 12.03
CA HIS A 17 -6.03 -8.47 11.82
C HIS A 17 -6.76 -8.70 13.15
N PHE A 18 -8.05 -8.41 13.15
CA PHE A 18 -8.99 -8.72 14.22
C PHE A 18 -9.95 -9.81 13.72
N GLU A 19 -10.13 -10.86 14.52
CA GLU A 19 -11.15 -11.86 14.24
C GLU A 19 -12.55 -11.29 14.53
N ASP A 20 -13.55 -11.74 13.76
CA ASP A 20 -14.94 -11.32 13.96
C ASP A 20 -15.40 -11.58 15.41
N GLY A 21 -15.75 -10.51 16.12
CA GLY A 21 -16.21 -10.57 17.51
C GLY A 21 -15.09 -10.55 18.56
N SER A 22 -13.83 -10.33 18.18
CA SER A 22 -12.71 -10.13 19.09
C SER A 22 -12.39 -8.64 19.24
N ASP A 23 -12.24 -8.18 20.49
CA ASP A 23 -11.75 -6.83 20.81
C ASP A 23 -10.21 -6.75 20.85
N THR A 24 -9.53 -7.86 20.55
CA THR A 24 -8.07 -7.95 20.59
C THR A 24 -7.52 -8.40 19.24
N PRO A 25 -6.44 -7.78 18.73
CA PRO A 25 -5.80 -8.20 17.49
C PRO A 25 -5.06 -9.52 17.69
N GLN A 26 -4.72 -10.20 16.59
CA GLN A 26 -3.89 -11.41 16.65
C GLN A 26 -2.44 -11.13 17.08
N LEU A 27 -1.92 -9.93 16.79
CA LEU A 27 -0.56 -9.51 17.10
C LEU A 27 -0.54 -8.39 18.14
N ARG A 28 0.46 -8.42 19.03
CA ARG A 28 0.85 -7.27 19.87
C ARG A 28 1.87 -6.38 19.19
N GLN A 29 2.78 -6.99 18.43
CA GLN A 29 3.89 -6.28 17.83
C GLN A 29 4.38 -7.03 16.61
N VAL A 30 4.87 -6.28 15.62
CA VAL A 30 5.68 -6.79 14.51
C VAL A 30 6.66 -5.72 14.04
N THR A 31 7.82 -6.12 13.57
CA THR A 31 8.76 -5.21 12.89
C THR A 31 8.82 -5.55 11.41
N VAL A 32 8.57 -4.56 10.56
CA VAL A 32 8.86 -4.61 9.13
C VAL A 32 10.34 -4.29 8.95
N GLN A 33 11.08 -5.21 8.36
CA GLN A 33 12.50 -5.03 8.03
C GLN A 33 12.71 -5.03 6.53
N GLN A 34 13.28 -3.95 6.00
CA GLN A 34 13.72 -3.83 4.61
C GLN A 34 14.82 -4.86 4.33
N VAL A 35 14.62 -5.63 3.28
CA VAL A 35 15.61 -6.54 2.68
C VAL A 35 16.22 -5.88 1.45
N PHE A 36 15.38 -5.27 0.62
CA PHE A 36 15.78 -4.54 -0.58
C PHE A 36 14.78 -3.42 -0.87
N ILE A 37 15.27 -2.34 -1.46
CA ILE A 37 14.41 -1.30 -2.03
C ILE A 37 15.09 -0.75 -3.28
N SER A 38 14.31 -0.50 -4.33
CA SER A 38 14.83 0.14 -5.55
C SER A 38 15.45 1.51 -5.20
N PRO A 39 16.60 1.89 -5.79
CA PRO A 39 17.34 3.08 -5.37
C PRO A 39 16.59 4.42 -5.40
N SER A 40 15.59 4.57 -6.29
CA SER A 40 14.77 5.78 -6.41
C SER A 40 13.48 5.75 -5.57
N LEU A 41 13.25 4.67 -4.81
CA LEU A 41 12.06 4.48 -4.01
C LEU A 41 12.40 4.72 -2.53
N VAL A 42 11.57 5.54 -1.87
CA VAL A 42 11.64 5.78 -0.42
C VAL A 42 10.27 5.49 0.21
N GLY A 43 10.28 5.04 1.47
CA GLY A 43 9.07 4.84 2.26
C GLY A 43 9.07 5.76 3.47
N VAL A 44 8.01 6.56 3.62
CA VAL A 44 7.83 7.53 4.71
C VAL A 44 6.58 7.13 5.50
N LEU A 45 6.71 7.03 6.82
CA LEU A 45 5.56 6.79 7.70
C LEU A 45 4.66 8.05 7.68
N GLU A 46 3.35 7.86 7.63
CA GLU A 46 2.41 8.99 7.70
C GLU A 46 2.68 9.86 8.94
N GLY A 47 2.73 11.17 8.73
CA GLY A 47 3.06 12.15 9.78
C GLY A 47 4.56 12.29 10.11
N ALA A 48 5.42 11.45 9.54
CA ALA A 48 6.88 11.61 9.62
C ALA A 48 7.43 12.47 8.47
N THR A 49 8.59 13.08 8.69
CA THR A 49 9.32 13.85 7.66
C THR A 49 10.43 13.05 7.01
N ASP A 50 11.08 12.17 7.78
CA ASP A 50 12.24 11.43 7.33
C ASP A 50 11.85 10.04 6.81
N PRO A 51 12.45 9.56 5.71
CA PRO A 51 12.24 8.21 5.23
C PRO A 51 12.68 7.16 6.25
N ILE A 52 11.82 6.16 6.46
CA ILE A 52 12.12 4.96 7.25
C ILE A 52 12.65 3.82 6.38
N PHE A 53 12.28 3.81 5.10
CA PHE A 53 12.75 2.89 4.07
C PHE A 53 13.36 3.65 2.90
N GLY A 54 14.39 3.07 2.28
CA GLY A 54 15.19 3.73 1.25
C GLY A 54 16.67 3.41 1.37
N VAL A 55 17.45 3.86 0.39
CA VAL A 55 18.91 3.79 0.46
C VAL A 55 19.41 4.74 1.54
N GLY A 56 20.09 4.22 2.56
CA GLY A 56 20.62 5.00 3.68
C GLY A 56 19.61 5.30 4.79
N ALA A 57 18.35 4.86 4.66
CA ALA A 57 17.34 4.95 5.71
C ALA A 57 17.56 3.85 6.78
N PRO A 58 16.92 3.95 7.97
CA PRO A 58 17.03 2.93 9.01
C PRO A 58 16.65 1.51 8.55
N GLY A 59 15.71 1.38 7.61
CA GLY A 59 15.33 0.11 7.01
C GLY A 59 14.47 -0.77 7.93
N VAL A 60 13.95 -0.21 9.03
CA VAL A 60 13.11 -0.92 10.00
C VAL A 60 12.01 -0.01 10.52
N TRP A 61 10.85 -0.61 10.76
CA TRP A 61 9.72 0.05 11.42
C TRP A 61 8.93 -0.97 12.25
N THR A 62 8.63 -0.61 13.50
CA THR A 62 7.92 -1.48 14.44
C THR A 62 6.54 -0.94 14.71
N LEU A 63 5.53 -1.76 14.44
CA LEU A 63 4.15 -1.51 14.80
C LEU A 63 3.84 -2.24 16.12
N THR A 64 3.28 -1.52 17.08
CA THR A 64 2.94 -2.04 18.41
C THR A 64 1.51 -1.66 18.76
N PHE A 65 0.74 -2.62 19.28
CA PHE A 65 -0.59 -2.37 19.78
C PHE A 65 -0.55 -1.52 21.04
N ASP A 66 -1.29 -0.43 21.03
CA ASP A 66 -1.50 0.44 22.19
C ASP A 66 -2.94 0.26 22.72
N PRO A 67 -3.12 -0.31 23.92
CA PRO A 67 -4.45 -0.46 24.53
C PRO A 67 -5.19 0.87 24.75
N SER A 68 -4.47 2.00 24.85
CA SER A 68 -5.05 3.32 25.01
C SER A 68 -5.46 3.97 23.69
N ASN A 69 -4.95 3.45 22.58
CA ASN A 69 -5.33 3.84 21.23
C ASN A 69 -5.33 2.62 20.29
N PRO A 70 -6.39 1.79 20.34
CA PRO A 70 -6.46 0.56 19.55
C PRO A 70 -6.33 0.78 18.04
N GLU A 71 -6.73 1.95 17.54
CA GLU A 71 -6.60 2.34 16.12
C GLU A 71 -5.14 2.60 15.69
N ALA A 72 -4.20 2.75 16.64
CA ALA A 72 -2.79 2.99 16.33
C ALA A 72 -2.10 1.82 15.62
N VAL A 73 -2.76 0.66 15.54
CA VAL A 73 -2.29 -0.49 14.74
C VAL A 73 -2.61 -0.37 13.25
N HIS A 74 -3.38 0.64 12.84
CA HIS A 74 -3.54 1.02 11.45
C HIS A 74 -2.56 2.15 11.15
N GLN A 75 -1.55 1.87 10.33
CA GLN A 75 -0.53 2.85 9.98
C GLN A 75 -0.22 2.81 8.50
N HIS A 76 -0.05 4.01 7.93
CA HIS A 76 0.16 4.21 6.52
C HIS A 76 1.63 4.50 6.23
N ILE A 77 2.18 3.83 5.22
CA ILE A 77 3.50 4.13 4.68
C ILE A 77 3.33 4.59 3.24
N ILE A 78 3.75 5.82 3.00
CA ILE A 78 3.76 6.41 1.66
C ILE A 78 5.07 6.01 1.00
N PHE A 79 4.98 5.16 -0.02
CA PHE A 79 6.11 4.90 -0.90
C PHE A 79 6.12 5.92 -2.03
N ALA A 80 7.23 6.65 -2.18
CA ALA A 80 7.36 7.74 -3.13
C ALA A 80 8.64 7.61 -3.98
N THR A 81 8.57 8.11 -5.21
CA THR A 81 9.63 8.05 -6.22
C THR A 81 9.52 9.26 -7.16
N ASP A 82 10.65 9.77 -7.62
CA ASP A 82 10.73 10.75 -8.72
C ASP A 82 10.81 10.08 -10.10
N THR A 83 10.91 8.75 -10.11
CA THR A 83 11.08 7.94 -11.30
C THR A 83 9.84 7.06 -11.49
N LEU A 84 9.21 7.15 -12.66
CA LEU A 84 8.08 6.29 -13.01
C LEU A 84 8.55 4.83 -13.20
N PRO A 85 7.86 3.84 -12.60
CA PRO A 85 8.09 2.44 -12.94
C PRO A 85 7.75 2.20 -14.42
N THR A 86 8.38 1.19 -15.02
CA THR A 86 8.05 0.68 -16.36
C THR A 86 7.86 -0.83 -16.29
N GLU A 87 7.20 -1.45 -17.26
CA GLU A 87 7.08 -2.92 -17.32
C GLU A 87 8.46 -3.61 -17.33
N ALA A 88 9.47 -2.96 -17.93
CA ALA A 88 10.83 -3.50 -18.01
C ALA A 88 11.70 -3.15 -16.78
N ASN A 89 11.26 -2.21 -15.95
CA ASN A 89 11.98 -1.75 -14.76
C ASN A 89 10.96 -1.37 -13.68
N PRO A 90 10.34 -2.37 -13.02
CA PRO A 90 9.44 -2.11 -11.91
C PRO A 90 10.23 -1.57 -10.71
N LEU A 91 9.58 -0.75 -9.89
CA LEU A 91 10.14 -0.41 -8.59
C LEU A 91 9.72 -1.49 -7.61
N VAL A 92 10.65 -1.88 -6.73
CA VAL A 92 10.46 -3.03 -5.86
C VAL A 92 10.83 -2.65 -4.43
N PHE A 93 10.01 -3.07 -3.49
CA PHE A 93 10.31 -3.08 -2.07
C PHE A 93 10.19 -4.52 -1.56
N GLN A 94 11.29 -5.06 -1.03
CA GLN A 94 11.29 -6.37 -0.38
C GLN A 94 11.50 -6.19 1.11
N PHE A 95 10.71 -6.91 1.89
CA PHE A 95 10.74 -6.84 3.33
C PHE A 95 10.44 -8.20 3.94
N ARG A 96 10.73 -8.33 5.23
CA ARG A 96 10.27 -9.45 6.06
C ARG A 96 9.70 -8.92 7.37
N LEU A 97 8.82 -9.71 7.96
CA LEU A 97 8.25 -9.48 9.28
C LEU A 97 9.11 -10.21 10.30
N VAL A 98 9.66 -9.48 11.26
CA VAL A 98 10.56 -10.00 12.29
C VAL A 98 10.13 -9.56 13.68
N ASN A 99 10.61 -10.26 14.71
CA ASN A 99 10.33 -9.94 16.12
C ASN A 99 8.82 -9.81 16.42
N ALA A 100 8.01 -10.64 15.77
CA ALA A 100 6.57 -10.63 15.96
C ALA A 100 6.21 -11.26 17.31
N THR A 101 5.23 -10.67 17.99
CA THR A 101 4.69 -11.17 19.26
C THR A 101 3.18 -11.30 19.13
N ALA A 102 2.65 -12.48 19.40
CA ALA A 102 1.22 -12.75 19.42
C ALA A 102 0.52 -12.04 20.61
N TRP A 103 -0.82 -12.03 20.59
CA TRP A 103 -1.59 -11.40 21.66
C TRP A 103 -1.35 -11.96 23.07
N ASP A 104 -0.96 -13.22 23.19
CA ASP A 104 -0.66 -13.86 24.49
C ASP A 104 0.78 -13.61 24.97
N GLY A 105 1.59 -12.89 24.18
CA GLY A 105 3.01 -12.65 24.47
C GLY A 105 3.96 -13.69 23.88
N THR A 106 3.45 -14.69 23.16
CA THR A 106 4.29 -15.70 22.50
C THR A 106 5.07 -15.05 21.35
N ALA A 107 6.39 -15.25 21.33
CA ALA A 107 7.22 -14.86 20.20
C ALA A 107 6.94 -15.75 18.99
N LEU A 108 6.76 -15.15 17.82
CA LEU A 108 6.50 -15.84 16.57
C LEU A 108 7.77 -15.92 15.71
N THR A 109 7.83 -16.93 14.84
CA THR A 109 8.92 -17.07 13.87
C THR A 109 8.88 -15.93 12.85
N ASP A 110 10.06 -15.47 12.44
CA ASP A 110 10.21 -14.53 11.34
C ASP A 110 9.58 -15.06 10.04
N SER A 111 9.04 -14.17 9.23
CA SER A 111 8.44 -14.53 7.95
C SER A 111 9.48 -14.83 6.87
N GLY A 112 9.01 -15.37 5.75
CA GLY A 112 9.72 -15.27 4.48
C GLY A 112 9.83 -13.82 3.98
N VAL A 113 10.48 -13.65 2.83
CA VAL A 113 10.58 -12.35 2.17
C VAL A 113 9.33 -12.11 1.34
N TYR A 114 8.67 -10.98 1.58
CA TYR A 114 7.59 -10.45 0.78
C TYR A 114 8.13 -9.43 -0.21
N THR A 115 7.43 -9.25 -1.34
CA THR A 115 7.79 -8.30 -2.39
C THR A 115 6.56 -7.45 -2.73
N LEU A 116 6.69 -6.13 -2.62
CA LEU A 116 5.80 -5.16 -3.25
C LEU A 116 6.44 -4.71 -4.56
N GLU A 117 5.69 -4.85 -5.64
CA GLU A 117 6.10 -4.44 -6.98
C GLU A 117 5.19 -3.30 -7.45
N PHE A 118 5.80 -2.17 -7.78
CA PHE A 118 5.13 -1.00 -8.34
C PHE A 118 5.29 -1.06 -9.86
N VAL A 119 4.18 -1.32 -10.53
CA VAL A 119 4.08 -1.40 -11.99
C VAL A 119 3.40 -0.14 -12.54
N PRO A 120 3.63 0.19 -13.83
CA PRO A 120 2.84 1.22 -14.50
C PRO A 120 1.35 0.92 -14.38
N GLU A 121 0.53 1.95 -14.19
CA GLU A 121 -0.91 1.78 -14.36
C GLU A 121 -1.18 1.24 -15.78
N PRO A 122 -1.90 0.12 -15.93
CA PRO A 122 -2.20 -0.39 -17.25
C PRO A 122 -3.07 0.65 -17.96
N ALA A 123 -2.63 1.08 -19.14
CA ALA A 123 -3.32 2.05 -19.99
C ALA A 123 -4.79 1.68 -20.32
N SER A 124 -5.20 0.44 -20.02
CA SER A 124 -6.55 -0.09 -20.21
C SER A 124 -7.61 0.46 -19.24
N LEU A 125 -7.23 1.03 -18.09
CA LEU A 125 -8.22 1.65 -17.17
C LEU A 125 -8.81 2.96 -17.72
N LEU A 126 -8.06 3.69 -18.56
CA LEU A 126 -8.56 4.89 -19.24
C LEU A 126 -9.53 4.57 -20.40
N ALA A 127 -9.45 3.38 -20.99
CA ALA A 127 -10.33 2.98 -22.10
C ALA A 127 -11.77 2.65 -21.67
N LEU A 128 -11.99 2.25 -20.41
CA LEU A 128 -13.33 1.98 -19.88
C LEU A 128 -14.12 3.27 -19.54
N GLY A 129 -13.45 4.40 -19.34
CA GLY A 129 -14.09 5.70 -19.12
C GLY A 129 -14.65 6.34 -20.41
N ALA A 130 -14.05 6.07 -21.56
CA ALA A 130 -14.53 6.58 -22.85
C ALA A 130 -15.63 5.72 -23.49
N GLY A 131 -15.77 4.45 -23.08
CA GLY A 131 -16.73 3.50 -23.66
C GLY A 131 -18.18 3.63 -23.15
N LEU A 132 -18.42 4.25 -21.99
CA LEU A 132 -19.77 4.34 -21.40
C LEU A 132 -20.56 5.60 -21.81
N VAL A 133 -19.93 6.57 -22.46
CA VAL A 133 -20.61 7.77 -22.99
C VAL A 133 -21.44 7.47 -24.26
N GLY A 134 -21.24 6.32 -24.89
CA GLY A 134 -21.92 5.93 -26.13
C GLY A 134 -23.29 5.25 -26.01
N LEU A 135 -23.77 4.91 -24.81
CA LEU A 135 -24.99 4.09 -24.64
C LEU A 135 -26.27 4.84 -24.20
N VAL A 136 -26.23 6.17 -24.01
CA VAL A 136 -27.43 6.95 -23.57
C VAL A 136 -28.18 7.61 -24.74
N GLY A 137 -27.88 7.24 -25.99
CA GLY A 137 -28.28 8.03 -27.16
C GLY A 137 -29.19 7.38 -28.21
N LEU A 138 -30.13 6.48 -27.89
CA LEU A 138 -31.15 6.08 -28.88
C LEU A 138 -32.51 5.74 -28.25
N ARG A 139 -33.34 6.76 -28.04
CA ARG A 139 -34.81 6.64 -28.05
C ARG A 139 -35.34 7.18 -29.38
N ARG A 140 -35.43 6.33 -30.40
CA ARG A 140 -36.25 6.61 -31.59
C ARG A 140 -37.71 6.26 -31.26
N ARG A 141 -38.52 7.31 -31.14
CA ARG A 141 -39.98 7.27 -31.03
C ARG A 141 -40.54 6.72 -32.34
N MET A 142 -41.26 5.60 -32.29
CA MET A 142 -42.19 5.18 -33.34
C MET A 142 -43.55 5.86 -33.09
N GLU A 143 -44.18 6.28 -34.20
CA GLU A 143 -45.61 6.60 -34.45
C GLU A 143 -45.63 7.82 -35.39
N GLY A 144 -46.24 7.85 -36.57
CA GLY A 144 -47.10 6.94 -37.32
C GLY A 144 -47.54 7.73 -38.57
N ARG A 145 -47.61 7.10 -39.74
CA ARG A 145 -48.18 7.69 -40.98
C ARG A 145 -49.70 7.66 -40.89
N VAL A 146 -50.37 8.77 -41.22
CA VAL A 146 -51.39 8.89 -42.30
C VAL A 146 -51.31 10.30 -42.85
#